data_AF-A0A5K8ACS1-F1
#
_entry.id   AF-A0A5K8ACS1-F1
#
_cell.length_a   1.000
_cell.length_b   1.000
_cell.length_c   1.000
_cell.angle_alpha   90.00
_cell.angle_beta   90.00
_cell.angle_gamma   90.00
#
_symmetry.space_group_name_H-M   'P 1'
#
loop_
_entity.id
_entity.type
_entity.pdbx_description
1 polymer ?
#
loop_
_entity_poly.entity_id
_entity_poly.type
_entity_poly.pdbx_seq_one_letter_code
_entity_poly.pdbx_strand_id
1 'polypeptide(L)' 'MLRKPILMPANLIEKVDRIAKDRNVSFAEVIRNAVDVFGEDDMTAEEETLLEALLDEVIRSTTDLAAKLDQTITY' A
#
# COMPACT_ATOMS: atom_id res chain seq x y z
N MET A 1 -19.95 -14.90 -7.54
CA MET A 1 -18.67 -14.21 -7.31
C MET A 1 -17.75 -15.15 -6.54
N LEU A 2 -16.55 -15.44 -7.05
CA LEU A 2 -15.56 -16.25 -6.33
C LEU A 2 -14.94 -15.38 -5.23
N ARG A 3 -15.10 -15.76 -3.96
CA ARG A 3 -14.44 -15.06 -2.85
C ARG A 3 -13.00 -15.54 -2.76
N LYS A 4 -12.03 -14.64 -2.91
CA LYS A 4 -10.62 -14.96 -2.69
C LYS A 4 -10.37 -15.11 -1.19
N PRO A 5 -9.78 -16.22 -0.71
CA PRO A 5 -9.43 -16.35 0.70
C PRO A 5 -8.30 -15.39 1.04
N ILE A 6 -8.42 -14.71 2.19
CA ILE A 6 -7.38 -13.86 2.75
C ILE A 6 -6.64 -14.69 3.80
N LEU A 7 -5.34 -14.89 3.59
CA LEU A 7 -4.48 -15.56 4.57
C LEU A 7 -4.04 -14.53 5.61
N MET A 8 -4.40 -14.78 6.88
CA MET A 8 -3.99 -13.95 8.01
C MET A 8 -3.20 -14.76 9.03
N PRO A 9 -2.15 -14.16 9.64
CA PRO A 9 -1.44 -14.80 10.74
C PRO A 9 -2.33 -14.98 11.97
N ALA A 10 -2.10 -16.04 12.76
CA ALA A 10 -2.94 -16.40 13.91
C ALA A 10 -3.08 -15.28 14.95
N ASN A 11 -1.98 -14.57 15.24
CA ASN A 11 -1.99 -13.44 16.17
C ASN A 11 -2.90 -12.28 15.72
N LEU A 12 -3.10 -12.12 14.41
CA LEU A 12 -3.95 -11.08 13.84
C LEU A 12 -5.42 -11.50 13.87
N ILE A 13 -5.70 -12.78 13.64
CA ILE A 13 -7.05 -13.36 13.80
C ILE A 13 -7.54 -13.16 15.24
N GLU A 14 -6.71 -13.48 16.25
CA GLU A 14 -7.06 -13.30 17.66
C GLU A 14 -7.34 -11.84 18.03
N LYS A 15 -6.58 -10.90 17.46
CA LYS A 15 -6.80 -9.46 17.68
C LYS A 15 -8.14 -9.02 17.11
N VAL A 16 -8.45 -9.40 15.87
CA VAL A 16 -9.71 -9.01 15.21
C VAL A 16 -10.91 -9.64 15.92
N ASP A 17 -10.80 -10.90 16.36
CA ASP A 17 -11.85 -11.58 17.13
C ASP A 17 -12.12 -10.88 18.48
N ARG A 18 -11.07 -10.43 19.17
CA ARG A 18 -11.22 -9.64 20.40
C ARG A 18 -11.95 -8.32 20.15
N ILE A 19 -11.56 -7.58 19.12
CA ILE A 19 -12.20 -6.31 18.74
C ILE A 19 -13.67 -6.53 18.36
N ALA A 20 -13.97 -7.63 17.65
CA ALA A 20 -15.33 -8.00 17.27
C ALA A 20 -16.21 -8.25 18.51
N LYS A 21 -15.68 -9.00 19.49
CA LYS A 21 -16.37 -9.27 20.77
C LYS A 21 -16.58 -7.99 21.58
N ASP A 22 -15.54 -7.17 21.72
CA ASP A 22 -15.59 -5.93 22.50
C ASP A 22 -16.62 -4.94 21.94
N ARG A 23 -16.75 -4.89 20.61
CA ARG A 23 -17.69 -4.01 19.90
C ARG A 23 -19.04 -4.66 19.59
N ASN A 24 -19.23 -5.93 19.94
CA ASN A 24 -20.42 -6.73 19.63
C ASN A 24 -20.80 -6.69 18.14
N VAL A 25 -19.81 -6.78 17.25
CA VAL A 25 -19.97 -6.80 15.79
C VAL A 25 -19.37 -8.08 15.20
N SER A 26 -19.66 -8.35 13.93
CA SER A 26 -19.08 -9.51 13.26
C SER A 26 -17.61 -9.31 12.91
N PHE A 27 -16.82 -10.39 12.89
CA PHE A 27 -15.42 -10.36 12.45
C PHE A 27 -15.26 -9.69 11.08
N ALA A 28 -16.12 -10.04 10.12
CA ALA A 28 -16.09 -9.48 8.77
C ALA A 28 -16.39 -7.97 8.73
N GLU A 29 -17.16 -7.46 9.68
CA GLU A 29 -17.45 -6.03 9.81
C GLU A 29 -16.28 -5.25 10.39
N VAL A 30 -15.54 -5.84 11.34
CA VAL A 30 -14.25 -5.26 11.78
C VAL A 30 -13.27 -5.15 10.61
N ILE A 31 -13.17 -6.18 9.78
CA ILE A 31 -12.30 -6.17 8.60
C ILE A 31 -12.78 -5.14 7.57
N ARG A 32 -14.08 -5.05 7.29
CA ARG A 32 -14.63 -4.06 6.36
C ARG A 32 -14.34 -2.63 6.83
N ASN A 33 -14.66 -2.33 8.09
CA ASN A 33 -14.37 -1.02 8.67
C ASN A 33 -12.87 -0.68 8.61
N ALA A 34 -11.99 -1.66 8.84
CA ALA A 34 -10.56 -1.44 8.71
C ALA A 34 -10.15 -1.12 7.26
N VAL A 35 -10.69 -1.86 6.27
CA VAL A 35 -10.42 -1.59 4.85
C VAL A 35 -11.01 -0.26 4.40
N ASP A 36 -12.21 0.09 4.86
CA ASP A 36 -12.90 1.33 4.51
C ASP A 36 -12.13 2.56 5.04
N VAL A 37 -11.50 2.46 6.22
CA VAL A 37 -10.59 3.50 6.74
C VAL A 37 -9.38 3.71 5.83
N PHE A 38 -8.80 2.64 5.30
CA PHE A 38 -7.70 2.73 4.33
C PHE A 38 -8.16 3.13 2.91
N GLY A 39 -9.45 2.99 2.62
CA GLY A 39 -10.00 3.04 1.27
C GLY A 39 -10.31 4.42 0.73
N GLU A 40 -10.43 5.44 1.58
CA GLU A 40 -10.91 6.76 1.13
C GLU A 40 -9.99 7.96 1.43
N ASP A 41 -9.03 7.92 2.37
CA ASP A 41 -8.28 9.16 2.73
C ASP A 41 -6.85 8.97 3.31
N ASP A 42 -6.28 7.76 3.30
CA ASP A 42 -5.00 7.50 4.02
C ASP A 42 -3.71 7.84 3.22
N MET A 43 -3.83 8.51 2.08
CA MET A 43 -2.73 9.31 1.53
C MET A 43 -3.09 10.77 1.72
N THR A 44 -2.43 11.42 2.66
CA THR A 44 -2.48 12.88 2.75
C THR A 44 -2.00 13.48 1.41
N ALA A 45 -2.53 14.63 1.03
CA ALA A 45 -2.07 15.35 -0.17
C ALA A 45 -0.54 15.58 -0.16
N GLU A 46 0.07 15.64 1.03
CA GLU A 46 1.53 15.69 1.22
C GLU A 46 2.23 14.37 0.83
N GLU A 47 1.67 13.22 1.22
CA GLU A 47 2.21 11.90 0.84
C GLU A 47 2.07 11.63 -0.66
N GLU A 48 0.99 12.10 -1.28
CA GLU A 48 0.82 12.05 -2.74
C GLU A 48 1.87 12.90 -3.45
N THR A 49 2.06 14.15 -3.00
CA THR A 49 3.07 15.05 -3.56
C THR A 49 4.49 14.50 -3.38
N LEU A 50 4.78 13.88 -2.23
CA LEU A 50 6.09 13.27 -1.97
C LEU A 50 6.32 12.04 -2.86
N LEU A 51 5.29 11.23 -3.08
CA LEU A 51 5.37 10.06 -3.94
C LEU A 51 5.62 10.46 -5.41
N GLU A 52 4.95 11.51 -5.88
CA GLU A 52 5.18 12.08 -7.22
C GLU A 52 6.62 12.57 -7.37
N ALA A 53 7.13 13.34 -6.41
CA ALA A 53 8.51 13.85 -6.44
C ALA A 53 9.56 12.72 -6.44
N LEU A 54 9.31 11.62 -5.72
CA LEU A 54 10.18 10.44 -5.72
C LEU A 54 10.15 9.71 -7.08
N LEU A 55 8.98 9.59 -7.70
CA LEU A 55 8.84 8.99 -9.02
C LEU A 55 9.59 9.81 -10.08
N ASP A 56 9.46 11.12 -10.05
CA ASP A 56 10.19 12.02 -10.95
C ASP A 56 11.70 11.90 -10.80
N GLU A 57 12.20 11.81 -9.56
CA GLU A 57 13.62 11.62 -9.30
C GLU A 57 14.14 10.28 -9.83
N VAL A 58 13.37 9.20 -9.66
CA VAL A 58 13.74 7.87 -10.17
C VAL A 58 13.77 7.87 -11.71
N ILE A 59 12.77 8.48 -12.35
CA ILE A 59 12.73 8.61 -13.81
C ILE A 59 13.94 9.40 -14.32
N ARG A 60 14.24 10.54 -13.68
CA ARG A 60 15.40 11.38 -14.02
C ARG A 60 16.70 10.60 -13.86
N SER A 61 16.90 9.97 -12.70
CA SER A 61 18.11 9.18 -12.41
C SER A 61 18.31 8.04 -13.41
N THR A 62 17.23 7.35 -13.78
CA THR A 62 17.27 6.26 -14.77
C THR A 62 17.61 6.78 -16.16
N THR A 63 17.06 7.94 -16.54
CA THR A 63 17.33 8.58 -17.84
C THR A 63 18.76 9.08 -17.93
N ASP A 64 19.27 9.71 -16.86
CA ASP A 64 20.66 10.17 -16.78
C ASP A 64 21.65 9.00 -16.83
N LEU A 65 21.31 7.88 -16.18
CA LEU A 65 22.10 6.66 -16.24
C LEU A 65 22.10 6.07 -17.64
N ALA A 66 20.95 6.00 -18.30
CA ALA A 66 20.82 5.54 -19.68
C ALA A 66 21.65 6.41 -20.64
N ALA A 67 21.58 7.74 -20.51
CA ALA A 67 22.34 8.68 -21.33
C ALA A 67 23.87 8.53 -21.14
N LYS A 68 24.33 8.28 -19.91
CA LYS A 68 25.75 8.03 -19.62
C LYS A 68 26.23 6.69 -20.20
N LEU A 69 25.40 5.65 -20.15
CA LEU A 69 25.71 4.36 -20.77
C LEU A 69 25.81 4.48 -22.30
N ASP A 70 24.92 5.22 -22.92
CA ASP A 70 24.90 5.45 -24.38
C ASP A 70 26.17 6.18 -24.86
N GLN A 71 26.63 7.16 -24.09
CA GLN A 71 27.91 7.85 -24.33
C GLN A 71 29.14 6.94 -24.13
N THR A 72 29.04 5.93 -23.27
CA THR A 72 30.14 4.99 -22.97
C THR A 72 30.25 3.87 -24.00
N ILE A 73 29.13 3.49 -24.65
CA ILE A 73 29.09 2.42 -25.66
C ILE A 73 29.53 2.92 -27.06
N THR A 74 29.59 4.24 -27.28
CA THR A 74 29.95 4.84 -28.58
C THR A 74 31.46 5.12 -28.75
N TYR A 75 32.31 4.73 -27.79
CA TYR A 75 33.79 4.81 -27.91
C TYR A 75 34.45 3.43 -28.03
#